data_AF-A0A816ED63-F1
#
_entry.id   AF-A0A816ED63-F1
#
_cell.length_a   1.000
_cell.length_b   1.000
_cell.length_c   1.000
_cell.angle_alpha   90.00
_cell.angle_beta   90.00
_cell.angle_gamma   90.00
#
_symmetry.space_group_name_H-M   'P 1'
#
loop_
_entity.id
_entity.type
_entity.pdbx_description
1 polymer ?
#
loop_
_entity_poly.entity_id
_entity_poly.type
_entity_poly.pdbx_seq_one_letter_code
_entity_poly.pdbx_strand_id
1 'polypeptide(L)'
;MLIDKETDSLIICDRGNRRVLRWSLSGNATTVKILLRKIFSFGIALDDQRYLYISDSAKHEVLRYKIGKLKVNVVAGGNGEGSAPNQLNWPTYLFVDREQSVYVSDFRNHRVMKWKKDAKEGIVAAGGQGKGIAMRQLSNPRELFVDRLGTIFVAVDGSHRVMHWPEEATQGTVIVGTSRRGRKANQLACPWAFSFDQHGNIYVLDHNNYRVQRFSLSDGSSSFSTKENWIYPGNDMGKATIQTTYAKCRAECFKDERCKTFSWNQETRSCSLKSTIGSGGEYDPNAQSGYREEDDSELVMKGNWIYPGNDLGEATNQSTHAACRIQCFKEEQCKAFSWNRKTRICSLKSSIDSAGEYDPNADSGQRGGKRE
;
A
#
# COMPACT_ATOMS: atom_id res chain seq x y z
N MET A 1 13.60 10.06 8.22
CA MET A 1 13.37 11.49 7.92
C MET A 1 11.98 11.63 7.37
N LEU A 2 11.29 12.75 7.60
CA LEU A 2 10.03 13.08 6.96
C LEU A 2 10.02 14.55 6.53
N ILE A 3 9.19 14.86 5.53
CA ILE A 3 8.98 16.21 5.03
C ILE A 3 7.77 16.80 5.76
N ASP A 4 7.97 17.92 6.44
CA ASP A 4 6.95 18.71 7.10
C ASP A 4 6.54 19.85 6.15
N LYS A 5 5.54 19.58 5.30
CA LYS A 5 5.08 20.53 4.26
C LYS A 5 4.51 21.83 4.83
N GLU A 6 3.93 21.79 6.02
CA GLU A 6 3.32 22.96 6.66
C GLU A 6 4.37 24.02 7.04
N THR A 7 5.56 23.56 7.43
CA THR A 7 6.65 24.45 7.86
C THR A 7 7.81 24.51 6.87
N ASP A 8 7.63 23.90 5.69
CA ASP A 8 8.66 23.74 4.67
C ASP A 8 10.00 23.29 5.27
N SER A 9 9.97 22.16 5.99
CA SER A 9 11.12 21.67 6.75
C SER A 9 11.27 20.15 6.69
N LEU A 10 12.48 19.67 6.99
CA LEU A 10 12.76 18.25 7.19
C LEU A 10 12.81 17.95 8.68
N ILE A 11 12.14 16.88 9.12
CA ILE A 11 12.34 16.31 10.45
C ILE A 11 13.21 15.06 10.29
N ILE A 12 14.35 15.03 10.99
CA ILE A 12 15.41 14.05 10.80
C ILE A 12 15.71 13.35 12.12
N CYS A 13 15.72 12.02 12.08
CA CYS A 13 16.33 11.20 13.13
C CYS A 13 17.84 11.14 12.90
N ASP A 14 18.56 11.94 13.67
CA ASP A 14 20.02 11.92 13.68
C ASP A 14 20.46 10.89 14.72
N ARG A 15 20.30 9.61 14.35
CA ARG A 15 20.50 8.45 15.22
C ARG A 15 21.89 8.44 15.87
N GLY A 16 22.93 8.74 15.10
CA GLY A 16 24.32 8.77 15.58
C GLY A 16 24.53 9.78 16.69
N ASN A 17 23.90 10.95 16.58
CA ASN A 17 23.95 12.01 17.60
C ASN A 17 22.82 11.95 18.64
N ARG A 18 22.03 10.87 18.62
CA ARG A 18 20.91 10.61 19.55
C ARG A 18 19.93 11.77 19.67
N ARG A 19 19.48 12.33 18.55
CA ARG A 19 18.57 13.48 18.54
C ARG A 19 17.59 13.42 17.37
N VAL A 20 16.47 14.11 17.55
CA VAL A 20 15.55 14.45 16.46
C VAL A 20 15.63 15.94 16.23
N LEU A 21 15.85 16.35 14.99
CA LEU A 21 16.03 17.75 14.60
C LEU A 21 15.06 18.13 13.49
N ARG A 22 14.74 19.42 13.42
CA ARG A 22 14.07 20.08 12.30
C ARG A 22 15.07 20.93 11.55
N TRP A 23 15.09 20.81 10.24
CA TRP A 23 15.91 21.60 9.32
C TRP A 23 14.97 22.39 8.39
N SER A 24 14.99 23.72 8.49
CA SER A 24 14.22 24.62 7.60
C SER A 24 14.74 24.58 6.16
N LEU A 25 13.83 24.39 5.19
CA LEU A 25 14.14 24.49 3.76
C LEU A 25 13.92 25.91 3.22
N SER A 26 13.16 26.74 3.95
CA SER A 26 12.93 28.14 3.60
C SER A 26 14.05 29.06 4.13
N GLY A 27 14.56 29.93 3.24
CA GLY A 27 15.55 30.99 3.52
C GLY A 27 16.99 30.68 3.10
N ASN A 28 17.81 31.73 2.90
CA ASN A 28 19.24 31.62 2.54
C ASN A 28 20.15 31.08 3.66
N ALA A 29 19.62 30.87 4.87
CA ALA A 29 20.33 30.28 6.00
C ALA A 29 19.58 29.07 6.54
N THR A 30 20.18 27.89 6.39
CA THR A 30 19.70 26.62 6.91
C THR A 30 19.70 26.63 8.44
N THR A 31 18.56 26.94 9.05
CA THR A 31 18.41 26.86 10.52
C THR A 31 18.05 25.44 10.95
N VAL A 32 18.86 24.89 11.87
CA VAL A 32 18.63 23.57 12.48
C VAL A 32 18.17 23.74 13.92
N LYS A 33 16.99 23.23 14.24
CA LYS A 33 16.41 23.22 15.58
C LYS A 33 16.36 21.79 16.13
N ILE A 34 16.94 21.57 17.30
CA ILE A 34 16.81 20.27 17.99
C ILE A 34 15.42 20.20 18.64
N LEU A 35 14.64 19.19 18.27
CA LEU A 35 13.31 18.94 18.83
C LEU A 35 13.41 18.07 20.09
N LEU A 36 14.18 16.98 20.01
CA LEU A 36 14.36 16.01 21.09
C LEU A 36 15.81 15.56 21.18
N ARG A 37 16.29 15.28 22.40
CA ARG A 37 17.64 14.80 22.70
C ARG A 37 17.58 13.44 23.40
N LYS A 38 18.71 12.71 23.37
CA LYS A 38 18.90 11.38 23.97
C LYS A 38 18.04 10.27 23.33
N ILE A 39 17.47 10.53 22.16
CA ILE A 39 16.60 9.61 21.43
C ILE A 39 17.42 8.78 20.44
N PHE A 40 17.35 7.45 20.51
CA PHE A 40 17.98 6.57 19.53
C PHE A 40 16.93 5.99 18.58
N SER A 41 16.65 6.71 17.50
CA SER A 41 15.52 6.41 16.61
C SER A 41 15.96 6.01 15.20
N PHE A 42 15.23 5.04 14.62
CA PHE A 42 15.28 4.72 13.19
C PHE A 42 14.08 5.28 12.43
N GLY A 43 12.90 5.30 13.04
CA GLY A 43 11.65 5.69 12.39
C GLY A 43 10.88 6.78 13.14
N ILE A 44 10.32 7.70 12.35
CA ILE A 44 9.43 8.77 12.78
C ILE A 44 8.19 8.83 11.88
N ALA A 45 7.07 9.26 12.44
CA ALA A 45 5.87 9.62 11.69
C ALA A 45 5.28 10.92 12.24
N LEU A 46 4.52 11.63 11.43
CA LEU A 46 3.83 12.86 11.79
C LEU A 46 2.35 12.70 11.42
N ASP A 47 1.46 12.93 12.38
CA ASP A 47 0.02 12.93 12.11
C ASP A 47 -0.50 14.33 11.73
N ASP A 48 -1.74 14.37 11.24
CA ASP A 48 -2.42 15.60 10.82
C ASP A 48 -2.67 16.58 11.98
N GLN A 49 -2.57 16.11 13.24
CA GLN A 49 -2.71 16.90 14.46
C GLN A 49 -1.36 17.44 14.97
N ARG A 50 -0.28 17.26 14.20
CA ARG A 50 1.08 17.72 14.50
C ARG A 50 1.72 17.01 15.70
N TYR A 51 1.33 15.77 15.97
CA TYR A 51 2.08 14.88 16.83
C TYR A 51 3.14 14.13 16.04
N LEU A 52 4.37 14.28 16.50
CA LEU A 52 5.50 13.50 16.05
C LEU A 52 5.56 12.20 16.87
N TYR A 53 5.58 11.07 16.17
CA TYR A 53 5.76 9.74 16.75
C TYR A 53 7.19 9.29 16.48
N ILE A 54 7.86 8.78 17.50
CA ILE A 54 9.28 8.44 17.44
C ILE A 54 9.51 7.09 18.07
N SER A 55 10.11 6.18 17.32
CA SER A 55 10.64 4.92 17.88
C SER A 55 11.92 5.21 18.63
N ASP A 56 11.97 4.96 19.95
CA ASP A 56 13.24 4.96 20.69
C ASP A 56 13.70 3.53 20.90
N SER A 57 14.56 3.05 20.00
CA SER A 57 14.98 1.64 20.00
C SER A 57 15.79 1.28 21.24
N ALA A 58 16.50 2.25 21.84
CA ALA A 58 17.29 2.01 23.04
C ALA A 58 16.43 1.96 24.32
N LYS A 59 15.20 2.49 24.26
CA LYS A 59 14.23 2.48 25.36
C LYS A 59 13.07 1.52 25.15
N HIS A 60 13.04 0.82 24.02
CA HIS A 60 12.02 -0.19 23.72
C HIS A 60 10.59 0.41 23.75
N GLU A 61 10.46 1.61 23.20
CA GLU A 61 9.21 2.38 23.28
C GLU A 61 8.96 3.23 22.02
N VAL A 62 7.71 3.64 21.85
CA VAL A 62 7.31 4.68 20.91
C VAL A 62 6.79 5.88 21.67
N LEU A 63 7.38 7.03 21.39
CA LEU A 63 7.04 8.32 21.96
C LEU A 63 6.06 9.06 21.05
N ARG A 64 5.11 9.77 21.64
CA ARG A 64 4.24 10.77 21.00
C ARG A 64 4.54 12.15 21.57
N TYR A 65 4.95 13.07 20.70
CA TYR A 65 5.41 14.41 21.03
C TYR A 65 4.65 15.45 20.22
N LYS A 66 3.94 16.38 20.87
CA LYS A 66 3.36 17.53 20.16
C LYS A 66 4.44 18.56 19.92
N ILE A 67 4.71 18.87 18.66
CA ILE A 67 5.78 19.81 18.32
C ILE A 67 5.54 21.17 19.01
N GLY A 68 6.57 21.66 19.71
CA GLY A 68 6.51 22.92 20.45
C GLY A 68 5.93 22.82 21.86
N LYS A 69 5.52 21.63 22.32
CA LYS A 69 5.20 21.38 23.73
C LYS A 69 6.38 20.73 24.44
N LEU A 70 6.34 20.67 25.77
CA LEU A 70 7.37 20.02 26.58
C LEU A 70 7.04 18.56 26.91
N LYS A 71 5.75 18.21 26.94
CA LYS A 71 5.29 16.88 27.34
C LYS A 71 5.49 15.86 26.21
N VAL A 72 6.17 14.76 26.55
CA VAL A 72 6.32 13.56 25.70
C VAL A 72 5.58 12.42 26.40
N ASN A 73 4.83 11.61 25.65
CA ASN A 73 4.10 10.46 26.19
C ASN A 73 4.57 9.17 25.52
N VAL A 74 4.64 8.07 26.26
CA VAL A 74 4.80 6.73 25.66
C VAL A 74 3.44 6.26 25.16
N VAL A 75 3.37 5.77 23.92
CA VAL A 75 2.14 5.29 23.27
C VAL A 75 2.21 3.83 22.82
N ALA A 76 3.40 3.22 22.82
CA ALA A 76 3.60 1.78 22.65
C ALA A 76 4.89 1.36 23.37
N GLY A 77 4.92 0.14 23.93
CA GLY A 77 6.07 -0.33 24.72
C GLY A 77 6.27 0.44 26.02
N GLY A 78 7.53 0.66 26.40
CA GLY A 78 7.89 1.38 27.64
C GLY A 78 7.84 0.55 28.92
N ASN A 79 7.52 -0.75 28.81
CA ASN A 79 7.47 -1.69 29.94
C ASN A 79 8.69 -2.64 29.98
N GLY A 80 9.85 -2.13 29.53
CA GLY A 80 11.08 -2.90 29.39
C GLY A 80 11.21 -3.66 28.07
N GLU A 81 12.40 -4.22 27.84
CA GLU A 81 12.66 -5.14 26.73
C GLU A 81 11.90 -6.46 26.95
N GLY A 82 11.14 -6.90 25.96
CA GLY A 82 10.48 -8.20 26.01
C GLY A 82 9.51 -8.42 24.87
N SER A 83 8.76 -9.53 24.94
CA SER A 83 7.82 -9.98 23.90
C SER A 83 6.36 -9.99 24.35
N ALA A 84 6.06 -9.55 25.58
CA ALA A 84 4.68 -9.41 26.04
C ALA A 84 3.89 -8.41 25.17
N PRO A 85 2.54 -8.44 25.18
CA PRO A 85 1.70 -7.52 24.41
C PRO A 85 1.93 -6.03 24.71
N ASN A 86 2.45 -5.68 25.89
CA ASN A 86 2.80 -4.31 26.30
C ASN A 86 4.30 -3.99 26.21
N GLN A 87 5.11 -4.91 25.66
CA GLN A 87 6.56 -4.77 25.52
C GLN A 87 7.00 -4.76 24.06
N LEU A 88 8.15 -4.15 23.81
CA LEU A 88 8.83 -4.14 22.52
C LEU A 88 10.28 -4.60 22.70
N ASN A 89 10.89 -5.07 21.63
CA ASN A 89 12.32 -5.38 21.58
C ASN A 89 12.97 -4.71 20.36
N TRP A 90 13.71 -3.62 20.63
CA TRP A 90 14.43 -2.83 19.63
C TRP A 90 13.52 -2.33 18.50
N PRO A 91 12.44 -1.58 18.80
CA PRO A 91 11.53 -1.10 17.76
C PRO A 91 12.26 -0.17 16.79
N THR A 92 12.08 -0.37 15.48
CA THR A 92 12.85 0.37 14.46
C THR A 92 12.02 1.37 13.69
N TYR A 93 11.06 0.92 12.89
CA TYR A 93 10.19 1.79 12.11
C TYR A 93 8.76 1.74 12.64
N LEU A 94 8.00 2.78 12.29
CA LEU A 94 6.62 2.90 12.70
C LEU A 94 5.78 3.56 11.61
N PHE A 95 4.48 3.26 11.63
CA PHE A 95 3.45 3.95 10.86
C PHE A 95 2.32 4.35 11.80
N VAL A 96 1.64 5.45 11.50
CA VAL A 96 0.49 5.93 12.27
C VAL A 96 -0.67 6.14 11.32
N ASP A 97 -1.80 5.48 11.58
CA ASP A 97 -3.02 5.65 10.79
C ASP A 97 -3.82 6.88 11.23
N ARG A 98 -4.90 7.19 10.50
CA ARG A 98 -5.76 8.37 10.77
C ARG A 98 -6.48 8.26 12.11
N GLU A 99 -6.70 7.04 12.59
CA GLU A 99 -7.26 6.72 13.90
C GLU A 99 -6.22 6.85 15.04
N GLN A 100 -4.98 7.25 14.72
CA GLN A 100 -3.84 7.34 15.64
C GLN A 100 -3.44 5.97 16.23
N SER A 101 -3.74 4.88 15.53
CA SER A 101 -3.14 3.59 15.84
C SER A 101 -1.69 3.58 15.37
N VAL A 102 -0.82 3.04 16.20
CA VAL A 102 0.62 2.96 15.94
C VAL A 102 0.99 1.54 15.58
N TYR A 103 1.54 1.36 14.37
CA TYR A 103 2.12 0.12 13.90
C TYR A 103 3.63 0.21 14.09
N VAL A 104 4.23 -0.82 14.68
CA VAL A 104 5.65 -0.81 15.06
C VAL A 104 6.33 -2.07 14.56
N SER A 105 7.43 -1.90 13.83
CA SER A 105 8.35 -3.00 13.53
C SER A 105 9.15 -3.34 14.77
N ASP A 106 8.68 -4.37 15.47
CA ASP A 106 9.28 -4.93 16.66
C ASP A 106 10.42 -5.88 16.25
N PHE A 107 11.54 -5.26 15.88
CA PHE A 107 12.61 -5.84 15.08
C PHE A 107 13.15 -7.16 15.64
N ARG A 108 13.52 -7.18 16.94
CA ARG A 108 14.11 -8.37 17.57
C ARG A 108 13.09 -9.43 17.95
N ASN A 109 11.81 -9.07 18.07
CA ASN A 109 10.72 -10.03 18.26
C ASN A 109 10.14 -10.56 16.94
N HIS A 110 10.63 -10.08 15.80
CA HIS A 110 10.27 -10.56 14.46
C HIS A 110 8.75 -10.50 14.19
N ARG A 111 8.14 -9.38 14.58
CA ARG A 111 6.71 -9.12 14.42
C ARG A 111 6.47 -7.65 14.11
N VAL A 112 5.30 -7.37 13.54
CA VAL A 112 4.72 -6.02 13.51
C VAL A 112 3.61 -6.00 14.54
N MET A 113 3.63 -5.00 15.42
CA MET A 113 2.62 -4.82 16.47
C MET A 113 1.78 -3.58 16.18
N LYS A 114 0.47 -3.63 16.45
CA LYS A 114 -0.47 -2.51 16.34
C LYS A 114 -0.99 -2.14 17.73
N TRP A 115 -0.81 -0.89 18.14
CA TRP A 115 -1.50 -0.30 19.29
C TRP A 115 -2.61 0.61 18.78
N LYS A 116 -3.85 0.37 19.20
CA LYS A 116 -4.91 1.38 19.03
C LYS A 116 -4.61 2.57 19.91
N LYS A 117 -5.15 3.74 19.55
CA LYS A 117 -5.03 4.95 20.37
C LYS A 117 -5.40 4.67 21.84
N ASP A 118 -4.51 5.08 22.73
CA ASP A 118 -4.62 4.96 24.20
C ASP A 118 -4.71 3.50 24.74
N ALA A 119 -4.50 2.50 23.90
CA ALA A 119 -4.43 1.10 24.33
C ALA A 119 -3.21 0.85 25.24
N LYS A 120 -3.38 -0.03 26.24
CA LYS A 120 -2.29 -0.44 27.15
C LYS A 120 -1.40 -1.53 26.56
N GLU A 121 -1.95 -2.31 25.64
CA GLU A 121 -1.31 -3.44 25.00
C GLU A 121 -1.54 -3.39 23.50
N GLY A 122 -0.60 -3.97 22.75
CA GLY A 122 -0.67 -4.10 21.31
C GLY A 122 -1.12 -5.48 20.90
N ILE A 123 -1.57 -5.59 19.66
CA ILE A 123 -1.88 -6.85 19.00
C ILE A 123 -0.85 -7.14 17.91
N VAL A 124 -0.55 -8.42 17.69
CA VAL A 124 0.29 -8.82 16.56
C VAL A 124 -0.49 -8.57 15.27
N ALA A 125 0.04 -7.70 14.43
CA ALA A 125 -0.58 -7.30 13.17
C ALA A 125 0.03 -8.05 11.96
N ALA A 126 1.30 -8.45 12.07
CA ALA A 126 1.95 -9.34 11.10
C ALA A 126 3.09 -10.13 11.77
N GLY A 127 3.33 -11.36 11.30
CA GLY A 127 4.37 -12.24 11.84
C GLY A 127 4.04 -12.83 13.22
N GLY A 128 5.02 -12.85 14.12
CA GLY A 128 4.84 -13.35 15.50
C GLY A 128 4.94 -14.87 15.66
N GLN A 129 5.18 -15.62 14.59
CA GLN A 129 5.40 -17.08 14.62
C GLN A 129 6.90 -17.44 14.62
N GLY A 130 7.71 -16.63 15.31
CA GLY A 130 9.16 -16.74 15.35
C GLY A 130 9.88 -16.21 14.11
N LYS A 131 11.21 -16.29 14.15
CA LYS A 131 12.10 -15.87 13.06
C LYS A 131 12.02 -16.86 11.90
N GLY A 132 11.83 -16.38 10.67
CA GLY A 132 12.01 -17.24 9.51
C GLY A 132 11.54 -16.69 8.19
N ILE A 133 11.39 -17.59 7.22
CA ILE A 133 10.98 -17.29 5.84
C ILE A 133 9.59 -17.82 5.50
N ALA A 134 8.89 -18.53 6.40
CA ALA A 134 7.52 -18.94 6.14
C ALA A 134 6.60 -17.72 5.96
N MET A 135 5.43 -17.89 5.34
CA MET A 135 4.48 -16.79 5.07
C MET A 135 3.86 -16.20 6.33
N ARG A 136 3.91 -16.94 7.45
CA ARG A 136 3.48 -16.49 8.78
C ARG A 136 4.61 -15.89 9.62
N GLN A 137 5.83 -15.88 9.09
CA GLN A 137 7.04 -15.48 9.80
C GLN A 137 7.66 -14.23 9.18
N LEU A 138 8.23 -13.41 10.06
CA LEU A 138 9.12 -12.33 9.69
C LEU A 138 10.51 -12.64 10.24
N SER A 139 11.53 -11.93 9.76
CA SER A 139 12.86 -11.99 10.33
C SER A 139 13.44 -10.58 10.28
N ASN A 140 13.48 -9.92 11.43
CA ASN A 140 13.96 -8.54 11.57
C ASN A 140 13.19 -7.56 10.66
N PRO A 141 11.87 -7.36 10.87
CA PRO A 141 11.10 -6.39 10.10
C PRO A 141 11.68 -4.96 10.29
N ARG A 142 11.77 -4.22 9.19
CA ARG A 142 12.30 -2.85 9.15
C ARG A 142 11.20 -1.87 8.78
N GLU A 143 11.33 -1.11 7.70
CA GLU A 143 10.28 -0.17 7.31
C GLU A 143 8.98 -0.92 7.08
N LEU A 144 7.90 -0.26 7.50
CA LEU A 144 6.54 -0.71 7.28
C LEU A 144 5.70 0.47 6.80
N PHE A 145 4.72 0.15 5.98
CA PHE A 145 3.70 1.08 5.51
C PHE A 145 2.36 0.38 5.62
N VAL A 146 1.31 1.11 5.98
CA VAL A 146 -0.05 0.57 6.00
C VAL A 146 -0.88 1.38 5.01
N ASP A 147 -1.51 0.70 4.06
CA ASP A 147 -2.39 1.38 3.12
C ASP A 147 -3.76 1.69 3.76
N ARG A 148 -4.64 2.35 2.99
CA ARG A 148 -5.99 2.70 3.45
C ARG A 148 -6.90 1.49 3.64
N LEU A 149 -6.51 0.32 3.13
CA LEU A 149 -7.22 -0.95 3.29
C LEU A 149 -6.79 -1.67 4.57
N GLY A 150 -5.81 -1.14 5.31
CA GLY A 150 -5.22 -1.81 6.46
C GLY A 150 -4.17 -2.86 6.09
N THR A 151 -3.79 -2.98 4.81
CA THR A 151 -2.74 -3.89 4.36
C THR A 151 -1.39 -3.38 4.82
N ILE A 152 -0.65 -4.23 5.52
CA ILE A 152 0.68 -3.93 6.03
C ILE A 152 1.71 -4.39 5.01
N PHE A 153 2.47 -3.46 4.48
CA PHE A 153 3.67 -3.71 3.69
C PHE A 153 4.88 -3.62 4.61
N VAL A 154 5.79 -4.59 4.54
CA VAL A 154 6.95 -4.65 5.43
C VAL A 154 8.20 -5.12 4.69
N ALA A 155 9.28 -4.34 4.81
CA ALA A 155 10.61 -4.78 4.42
C ALA A 155 11.15 -5.74 5.48
N VAL A 156 11.50 -6.95 5.06
CA VAL A 156 11.95 -7.99 5.95
C VAL A 156 13.44 -8.24 5.70
N ASP A 157 14.27 -7.66 6.55
CA ASP A 157 15.73 -7.65 6.40
C ASP A 157 16.27 -9.09 6.28
N GLY A 158 16.01 -9.90 7.31
CA GLY A 158 16.65 -11.20 7.46
C GLY A 158 16.12 -12.27 6.50
N SER A 159 15.01 -12.00 5.81
CA SER A 159 14.51 -12.84 4.73
C SER A 159 14.64 -12.21 3.34
N HIS A 160 15.26 -11.03 3.23
CA HIS A 160 15.63 -10.41 1.95
C HIS A 160 14.45 -10.23 0.99
N ARG A 161 13.34 -9.72 1.51
CA ARG A 161 12.09 -9.57 0.76
C ARG A 161 11.25 -8.40 1.28
N VAL A 162 10.27 -8.01 0.48
CA VAL A 162 9.15 -7.18 0.94
C VAL A 162 7.90 -8.03 0.93
N MET A 163 7.16 -8.02 2.04
CA MET A 163 5.88 -8.73 2.16
C MET A 163 4.74 -7.73 2.26
N HIS A 164 3.56 -8.12 1.76
CA HIS A 164 2.30 -7.49 2.12
C HIS A 164 1.46 -8.45 2.97
N TRP A 165 0.66 -7.89 3.87
CA TRP A 165 -0.15 -8.62 4.83
C TRP A 165 -1.51 -7.93 4.94
N PRO A 166 -2.55 -8.45 4.27
CA PRO A 166 -3.89 -7.86 4.32
C PRO A 166 -4.44 -7.81 5.75
N GLU A 167 -5.35 -6.88 6.01
CA GLU A 167 -6.03 -6.82 7.33
C GLU A 167 -6.70 -8.17 7.64
N GLU A 168 -6.60 -8.62 8.89
CA GLU A 168 -7.10 -9.92 9.38
C GLU A 168 -6.47 -11.17 8.74
N ALA A 169 -5.48 -11.03 7.85
CA ALA A 169 -4.80 -12.18 7.28
C ALA A 169 -3.98 -12.94 8.34
N THR A 170 -3.91 -14.26 8.22
CA THR A 170 -3.09 -15.11 9.11
C THR A 170 -1.68 -15.34 8.59
N GLN A 171 -1.42 -14.94 7.35
CA GLN A 171 -0.15 -15.04 6.64
C GLN A 171 -0.02 -13.88 5.62
N GLY A 172 1.21 -13.50 5.30
CA GLY A 172 1.50 -12.52 4.25
C GLY A 172 1.92 -13.17 2.94
N THR A 173 2.15 -12.33 1.93
CA THR A 173 2.62 -12.73 0.60
C THR A 173 3.84 -11.92 0.23
N VAL A 174 4.79 -12.55 -0.47
CA VAL A 174 5.99 -11.87 -0.97
C VAL A 174 5.64 -11.10 -2.24
N ILE A 175 5.96 -9.80 -2.27
CA ILE A 175 5.76 -8.94 -3.46
C ILE A 175 7.06 -8.54 -4.13
N VAL A 176 8.18 -8.57 -3.39
CA VAL A 176 9.51 -8.26 -3.92
C VAL A 176 10.54 -9.16 -3.26
N GLY A 177 11.49 -9.65 -4.06
CA GLY A 177 12.61 -10.47 -3.61
C GLY A 177 12.30 -11.97 -3.66
N THR A 178 13.34 -12.80 -3.69
CA THR A 178 13.21 -14.26 -3.80
C THR A 178 13.31 -15.00 -2.47
N SER A 179 13.14 -14.30 -1.34
CA SER A 179 13.45 -14.81 0.00
C SER A 179 14.87 -15.38 0.18
N ARG A 180 15.81 -14.94 -0.65
CA ARG A 180 17.22 -15.36 -0.66
C ARG A 180 18.10 -14.15 -0.93
N ARG A 181 19.24 -14.09 -0.25
CA ARG A 181 20.23 -13.03 -0.47
C ARG A 181 20.77 -13.13 -1.88
N GLY A 182 20.89 -12.00 -2.57
CA GLY A 182 21.55 -11.99 -3.88
C GLY A 182 21.67 -10.61 -4.49
N ARG A 183 22.21 -10.55 -5.71
CA ARG A 183 22.54 -9.31 -6.46
C ARG A 183 21.81 -9.18 -7.80
N LYS A 184 21.06 -10.21 -8.20
CA LYS A 184 20.28 -10.19 -9.45
C LYS A 184 19.13 -9.18 -9.38
N ALA A 185 18.50 -8.90 -10.51
CA ALA A 185 17.42 -7.92 -10.64
C ALA A 185 16.18 -8.22 -9.78
N ASN A 186 15.92 -9.49 -9.46
CA ASN A 186 14.83 -9.91 -8.58
C ASN A 186 15.27 -10.28 -7.16
N GLN A 187 16.55 -10.08 -6.83
CA GLN A 187 17.13 -10.44 -5.54
C GLN A 187 17.47 -9.20 -4.73
N LEU A 188 17.34 -9.32 -3.42
CA LEU A 188 17.68 -8.28 -2.45
C LEU A 188 18.73 -8.80 -1.48
N ALA A 189 19.40 -7.88 -0.80
CA ALA A 189 20.30 -8.12 0.32
C ALA A 189 20.00 -7.10 1.42
N CYS A 190 19.31 -7.58 2.45
CA CYS A 190 18.91 -6.80 3.63
C CYS A 190 18.13 -5.52 3.26
N PRO A 191 16.93 -5.60 2.64
CA PRO A 191 16.16 -4.42 2.31
C PRO A 191 15.81 -3.64 3.59
N TRP A 192 16.04 -2.33 3.57
CA TRP A 192 15.78 -1.48 4.75
C TRP A 192 14.49 -0.72 4.65
N ALA A 193 14.22 -0.21 3.46
CA ALA A 193 13.20 0.78 3.19
C ALA A 193 12.60 0.53 1.80
N PHE A 194 11.38 1.00 1.60
CA PHE A 194 10.72 1.02 0.31
C PHE A 194 9.74 2.20 0.19
N SER A 195 9.43 2.58 -1.04
CA SER A 195 8.41 3.58 -1.33
C SER A 195 7.64 3.20 -2.60
N PHE A 196 6.39 3.64 -2.69
CA PHE A 196 5.56 3.46 -3.87
C PHE A 196 5.49 4.76 -4.67
N ASP A 197 5.48 4.66 -6.00
CA ASP A 197 5.05 5.75 -6.85
C ASP A 197 3.54 5.72 -7.14
N GLN A 198 3.04 6.78 -7.77
CA GLN A 198 1.64 6.93 -8.16
C GLN A 198 1.12 5.87 -9.15
N HIS A 199 2.02 5.11 -9.79
CA HIS A 199 1.67 4.02 -10.70
C HIS A 199 1.73 2.65 -10.01
N GLY A 200 2.00 2.61 -8.70
CA GLY A 200 2.12 1.37 -7.93
C GLY A 200 3.46 0.65 -8.12
N ASN A 201 4.48 1.27 -8.73
CA ASN A 201 5.81 0.69 -8.70
C ASN A 201 6.42 0.86 -7.31
N ILE A 202 7.17 -0.16 -6.87
CA ILE A 202 7.86 -0.15 -5.59
C ILE A 202 9.36 0.05 -5.79
N TYR A 203 9.93 1.00 -5.07
CA TYR A 203 11.36 1.31 -5.03
C TYR A 203 11.89 0.79 -3.70
N VAL A 204 12.81 -0.18 -3.73
CA VAL A 204 13.35 -0.83 -2.54
C VAL A 204 14.81 -0.43 -2.35
N LEU A 205 15.14 0.02 -1.15
CA LEU A 205 16.52 0.26 -0.72
C LEU A 205 17.21 -1.07 -0.41
N ASP A 206 17.96 -1.56 -1.39
CA ASP A 206 18.72 -2.81 -1.35
C ASP A 206 20.07 -2.58 -0.63
N HIS A 207 19.98 -2.37 0.68
CA HIS A 207 21.03 -1.78 1.52
C HIS A 207 22.42 -2.43 1.34
N ASN A 208 22.52 -3.76 1.43
CA ASN A 208 23.83 -4.43 1.36
C ASN A 208 24.37 -4.58 -0.07
N ASN A 209 23.60 -4.15 -1.07
CA ASN A 209 24.04 -4.04 -2.45
C ASN A 209 24.25 -2.59 -2.88
N TYR A 210 24.10 -1.62 -1.97
CA TYR A 210 24.36 -0.19 -2.19
C TYR A 210 23.57 0.39 -3.38
N ARG A 211 22.32 -0.05 -3.55
CA ARG A 211 21.47 0.38 -4.68
C ARG A 211 20.02 0.55 -4.27
N VAL A 212 19.27 1.23 -5.14
CA VAL A 212 17.80 1.22 -5.13
C VAL A 212 17.34 0.42 -6.34
N GLN A 213 16.39 -0.50 -6.14
CA GLN A 213 15.76 -1.25 -7.22
C GLN A 213 14.31 -0.86 -7.36
N ARG A 214 13.86 -0.65 -8.61
CA ARG A 214 12.46 -0.43 -8.94
C ARG A 214 11.84 -1.73 -9.44
N PHE A 215 10.69 -2.08 -8.89
CA PHE A 215 9.88 -3.21 -9.34
C PHE A 215 8.53 -2.69 -9.78
N SER A 216 8.10 -3.11 -10.97
CA SER A 216 6.73 -2.95 -11.40
C SER A 216 5.94 -4.11 -10.82
N LEU A 217 4.91 -3.80 -10.02
CA LEU A 217 4.01 -4.80 -9.46
C LEU A 217 2.95 -5.25 -10.47
N SER A 218 3.11 -4.89 -11.75
CA SER A 218 2.40 -5.49 -12.88
C SER A 218 2.95 -6.90 -13.10
N ASP A 219 2.43 -7.83 -12.31
CA ASP A 219 2.26 -9.27 -12.58
C ASP A 219 1.98 -9.96 -11.22
N GLY A 220 0.69 -10.13 -10.88
CA GLY A 220 0.26 -11.11 -9.88
C GLY A 220 -0.24 -10.64 -8.51
N SER A 221 -0.37 -9.34 -8.23
CA SER A 221 -1.19 -8.91 -7.08
C SER A 221 -1.81 -7.53 -7.30
N SER A 222 -3.07 -7.55 -7.75
CA SER A 222 -4.08 -6.50 -7.54
C SER A 222 -3.63 -5.07 -7.84
N SER A 223 -3.73 -4.65 -9.11
CA SER A 223 -3.90 -3.23 -9.41
C SER A 223 -5.26 -2.80 -8.86
N PHE A 224 -5.27 -2.24 -7.66
CA PHE A 224 -6.50 -1.70 -7.07
C PHE A 224 -6.95 -0.47 -7.85
N SER A 225 -8.03 -0.58 -8.63
CA SER A 225 -8.73 0.58 -9.17
C SER A 225 -9.70 1.14 -8.12
N THR A 226 -9.15 1.59 -6.99
CA THR A 226 -9.92 2.37 -6.01
C THR A 226 -9.95 3.82 -6.46
N LYS A 227 -11.11 4.46 -6.42
CA LYS A 227 -11.24 5.90 -6.67
C LYS A 227 -11.54 6.60 -5.36
N GLU A 228 -10.59 7.44 -4.94
CA GLU A 228 -10.75 8.31 -3.78
C GLU A 228 -11.68 9.47 -4.12
N ASN A 229 -12.39 9.95 -3.10
CA ASN A 229 -13.29 11.09 -3.15
C ASN A 229 -14.44 10.93 -4.16
N TRP A 230 -14.92 9.70 -4.35
CA TRP A 230 -15.87 9.40 -5.41
C TRP A 230 -16.87 8.33 -4.98
N ILE A 231 -18.16 8.61 -5.17
CA ILE A 231 -19.25 7.66 -5.02
C ILE A 231 -19.55 7.09 -6.41
N TYR A 232 -19.45 5.76 -6.56
CA TYR A 232 -19.91 5.13 -7.79
C TYR A 232 -21.44 5.24 -7.89
N PRO A 233 -22.00 5.57 -9.06
CA PRO A 233 -23.44 5.53 -9.29
C PRO A 233 -23.93 4.10 -9.51
N GLY A 234 -25.21 3.83 -9.25
CA GLY A 234 -25.85 2.53 -9.46
C GLY A 234 -27.04 2.29 -8.54
N ASN A 235 -27.72 1.15 -8.74
CA ASN A 235 -28.86 0.78 -7.92
C ASN A 235 -28.37 0.21 -6.58
N ASP A 236 -28.63 0.93 -5.49
CA ASP A 236 -28.30 0.47 -4.15
C ASP A 236 -29.10 -0.80 -3.81
N MET A 237 -28.41 -1.81 -3.29
CA MET A 237 -28.97 -3.12 -2.99
C MET A 237 -29.67 -3.20 -1.61
N GLY A 238 -30.07 -2.06 -1.05
CA GLY A 238 -30.71 -1.93 0.26
C GLY A 238 -30.39 -0.59 0.94
N LYS A 239 -30.86 -0.39 2.17
CA LYS A 239 -30.41 0.75 2.99
C LYS A 239 -28.93 0.57 3.33
N ALA A 240 -28.16 1.64 3.22
CA ALA A 240 -26.76 1.67 3.60
C ALA A 240 -26.57 1.03 4.99
N THR A 241 -25.73 0.00 5.07
CA THR A 241 -25.41 -0.66 6.33
C THR A 241 -24.33 0.15 7.05
N ILE A 242 -24.44 0.25 8.38
CA ILE A 242 -23.37 0.85 9.19
C ILE A 242 -22.24 -0.18 9.26
N GLN A 243 -21.20 0.01 8.46
CA GLN A 243 -20.03 -0.86 8.42
C GLN A 243 -18.82 -0.12 8.99
N THR A 244 -18.13 -0.76 9.93
CA THR A 244 -17.08 -0.07 10.70
C THR A 244 -15.87 0.34 9.87
N THR A 245 -15.61 -0.29 8.71
CA THR A 245 -14.44 -0.02 7.86
C THR A 245 -14.72 -0.25 6.38
N TYR A 246 -13.94 0.42 5.52
CA TYR A 246 -13.92 0.20 4.08
C TYR A 246 -13.72 -1.29 3.70
N ALA A 247 -12.83 -1.99 4.40
CA ALA A 247 -12.54 -3.40 4.17
C ALA A 247 -13.77 -4.30 4.36
N LYS A 248 -14.60 -4.03 5.39
CA LYS A 248 -15.86 -4.75 5.59
C LYS A 248 -16.86 -4.47 4.47
N CYS A 249 -16.98 -3.20 4.07
CA CYS A 249 -17.85 -2.82 2.96
C CYS A 249 -17.47 -3.55 1.65
N ARG A 250 -16.16 -3.63 1.35
CA ARG A 250 -15.63 -4.40 0.23
C ARG A 250 -15.97 -5.89 0.35
N ALA A 251 -15.71 -6.49 1.52
CA ALA A 251 -15.94 -7.91 1.74
C ALA A 251 -17.42 -8.30 1.60
N GLU A 252 -18.35 -7.42 1.97
CA GLU A 252 -19.79 -7.62 1.74
C GLU A 252 -20.15 -7.57 0.26
N CYS A 253 -19.60 -6.61 -0.50
CA CYS A 253 -19.77 -6.60 -1.95
C CYS A 253 -19.22 -7.86 -2.60
N PHE A 254 -18.08 -8.37 -2.12
CA PHE A 254 -17.48 -9.59 -2.65
C PHE A 254 -18.37 -10.82 -2.44
N LYS A 255 -19.03 -10.92 -1.28
CA LYS A 255 -19.91 -12.05 -0.92
C LYS A 255 -21.24 -12.05 -1.66
N ASP A 256 -21.75 -10.91 -2.10
CA ASP A 256 -23.03 -10.83 -2.80
C ASP A 256 -22.84 -10.89 -4.32
N GLU A 257 -23.34 -11.97 -4.93
CA GLU A 257 -23.23 -12.21 -6.37
C GLU A 257 -23.88 -11.15 -7.27
N ARG A 258 -24.73 -10.31 -6.69
CA ARG A 258 -25.39 -9.22 -7.41
C ARG A 258 -24.63 -7.92 -7.30
N CYS A 259 -23.69 -7.78 -6.35
CA CYS A 259 -22.89 -6.57 -6.22
C CYS A 259 -21.95 -6.44 -7.42
N LYS A 260 -21.78 -5.22 -7.95
CA LYS A 260 -20.85 -4.89 -9.04
C LYS A 260 -19.92 -3.75 -8.64
N THR A 261 -20.38 -2.80 -7.84
CA THR A 261 -19.54 -1.79 -7.18
C THR A 261 -19.99 -1.54 -5.75
N PHE A 262 -19.12 -0.92 -4.96
CA PHE A 262 -19.45 -0.47 -3.62
C PHE A 262 -18.89 0.92 -3.38
N SER A 263 -19.54 1.66 -2.49
CA SER A 263 -19.10 2.97 -1.99
C SER A 263 -19.17 2.96 -0.47
N TRP A 264 -18.10 3.39 0.17
CA TRP A 264 -18.03 3.55 1.62
C TRP A 264 -17.76 5.00 1.97
N ASN A 265 -18.56 5.55 2.88
CA ASN A 265 -18.35 6.91 3.40
C ASN A 265 -17.70 6.82 4.79
N GLN A 266 -16.54 7.48 4.93
CA GLN A 266 -15.70 7.46 6.11
C GLN A 266 -16.31 8.22 7.30
N GLU A 267 -17.05 9.29 7.04
CA GLU A 267 -17.65 10.14 8.06
C GLU A 267 -18.87 9.45 8.71
N THR A 268 -19.77 8.93 7.89
CA THR A 268 -20.99 8.27 8.34
C THR A 268 -20.79 6.79 8.65
N ARG A 269 -19.65 6.21 8.25
CA ARG A 269 -19.38 4.76 8.28
C ARG A 269 -20.43 3.95 7.52
N SER A 270 -21.00 4.54 6.47
CA SER A 270 -22.04 3.89 5.66
C SER A 270 -21.44 3.13 4.49
N CYS A 271 -21.94 1.93 4.24
CA CYS A 271 -21.62 1.12 3.07
C CYS A 271 -22.82 1.01 2.13
N SER A 272 -22.62 1.38 0.87
CA SER A 272 -23.61 1.25 -0.20
C SER A 272 -23.11 0.27 -1.26
N LEU A 273 -23.72 -0.90 -1.32
CA LEU A 273 -23.48 -1.92 -2.34
C LEU A 273 -24.38 -1.68 -3.54
N LYS A 274 -23.83 -1.80 -4.76
CA LYS A 274 -24.54 -1.45 -5.99
C LYS A 274 -24.61 -2.61 -6.94
N SER A 275 -25.81 -2.92 -7.41
CA SER A 275 -26.05 -4.02 -8.34
C SER A 275 -25.72 -3.69 -9.79
N THR A 276 -25.54 -2.40 -10.10
CA THR A 276 -25.22 -1.89 -11.43
C THR A 276 -24.07 -0.88 -11.36
N ILE A 277 -23.39 -0.68 -12.49
CA ILE A 277 -22.41 0.39 -12.68
C ILE A 277 -23.12 1.51 -13.45
N GLY A 278 -23.53 2.58 -12.77
CA GLY A 278 -24.15 3.73 -13.42
C GLY A 278 -23.13 4.62 -14.18
N SER A 279 -23.64 5.59 -14.95
CA SER A 279 -22.86 6.66 -15.57
C SER A 279 -22.95 7.95 -14.75
N GLY A 280 -21.80 8.58 -14.44
CA GLY A 280 -21.73 9.82 -13.67
C GLY A 280 -21.84 9.60 -12.16
N GLY A 281 -20.69 9.55 -11.47
CA GLY A 281 -20.63 9.47 -10.01
C GLY A 281 -20.53 10.84 -9.36
N GLU A 282 -20.71 10.88 -8.05
CA GLU A 282 -20.63 12.11 -7.26
C GLU A 282 -19.26 12.21 -6.57
N TYR A 283 -18.72 13.43 -6.52
CA TYR A 283 -17.56 13.73 -5.69
C TYR A 283 -18.00 13.86 -4.24
N ASP A 284 -17.41 13.07 -3.36
CA ASP A 284 -17.59 13.19 -1.91
C ASP A 284 -16.21 12.99 -1.28
N PRO A 285 -15.63 13.99 -0.59
CA PRO A 285 -14.29 13.90 0.00
C PRO A 285 -14.17 12.81 1.08
N ASN A 286 -15.29 12.31 1.59
CA ASN A 286 -15.34 11.26 2.59
C ASN A 286 -15.64 9.88 1.96
N ALA A 287 -15.86 9.80 0.65
CA ALA A 287 -16.19 8.56 -0.04
C ALA A 287 -14.97 7.84 -0.63
N GLN A 288 -14.96 6.52 -0.49
CA GLN A 288 -14.06 5.63 -1.20
C GLN A 288 -14.87 4.52 -1.86
N SER A 289 -14.64 4.29 -3.15
CA SER A 289 -15.40 3.30 -3.91
C SER A 289 -14.52 2.29 -4.65
N GLY A 290 -15.05 1.10 -4.88
CA GLY A 290 -14.36 0.00 -5.58
C GLY A 290 -15.31 -0.85 -6.43
N TYR A 291 -14.74 -1.64 -7.34
CA TYR A 291 -15.46 -2.67 -8.07
C TYR A 291 -15.48 -3.97 -7.28
N ARG A 292 -16.46 -4.82 -7.54
CA ARG A 292 -16.39 -6.22 -7.12
C ARG A 292 -15.35 -6.92 -8.00
N GLU A 293 -14.32 -7.45 -7.37
CA GLU A 293 -13.31 -8.27 -8.05
C GLU A 293 -13.96 -9.60 -8.46
N GLU A 294 -14.17 -9.81 -9.76
CA GLU A 294 -14.31 -11.16 -10.31
C GLU A 294 -12.89 -11.69 -10.58
N ASP A 295 -12.72 -12.98 -10.33
CA ASP A 295 -11.49 -13.77 -10.47
C ASP A 295 -10.70 -13.43 -11.76
N ASP A 296 -9.48 -12.91 -11.61
CA ASP A 296 -8.57 -12.46 -12.69
C ASP A 296 -7.91 -13.66 -13.42
N SER A 297 -8.45 -14.88 -13.31
CA SER A 297 -7.87 -16.11 -13.83
C SER A 297 -8.05 -16.31 -15.34
N GLU A 298 -8.88 -15.50 -16.01
CA GLU A 298 -9.22 -15.68 -17.43
C GLU A 298 -8.57 -14.66 -18.40
N LEU A 299 -7.71 -13.73 -17.95
CA LEU A 299 -7.07 -12.76 -18.85
C LEU A 299 -5.54 -12.91 -18.88
N VAL A 300 -4.99 -13.33 -20.03
CA VAL A 300 -3.54 -13.35 -20.24
C VAL A 300 -3.10 -11.97 -20.71
N MET A 301 -2.40 -11.25 -19.84
CA MET A 301 -1.87 -9.92 -20.11
C MET A 301 -0.48 -9.99 -20.74
N LYS A 302 -0.19 -9.11 -21.71
CA LYS A 302 1.16 -8.96 -22.29
C LYS A 302 1.52 -7.49 -22.45
N GLY A 303 2.57 -7.07 -21.75
CA GLY A 303 3.19 -5.76 -21.93
C GLY A 303 4.07 -5.71 -23.18
N ASN A 304 4.15 -4.52 -23.79
CA ASN A 304 4.88 -4.25 -25.03
C ASN A 304 4.40 -5.09 -26.23
N TRP A 305 3.09 -5.27 -26.35
CA TRP A 305 2.49 -6.17 -27.33
C TRP A 305 1.25 -5.54 -27.93
N ILE A 306 1.00 -5.77 -29.22
CA ILE A 306 -0.24 -5.43 -29.93
C ILE A 306 -0.83 -6.70 -30.54
N TYR A 307 -2.15 -6.86 -30.42
CA TYR A 307 -2.87 -7.89 -31.16
C TYR A 307 -3.32 -7.36 -32.53
N PRO A 308 -2.88 -7.96 -33.64
CA PRO A 308 -3.50 -7.74 -34.95
C PRO A 308 -4.89 -8.41 -34.96
N GLY A 309 -5.86 -7.75 -35.57
CA GLY A 309 -7.23 -8.23 -35.63
C GLY A 309 -8.23 -7.15 -36.01
N ASN A 310 -9.46 -7.58 -36.25
CA ASN A 310 -10.56 -6.69 -36.61
C ASN A 310 -10.95 -5.78 -35.43
N ASP A 311 -10.91 -4.46 -35.66
CA ASP A 311 -11.33 -3.49 -34.67
C ASP A 311 -12.85 -3.45 -34.51
N LEU A 312 -13.32 -3.44 -33.27
CA LEU A 312 -14.71 -3.19 -32.89
C LEU A 312 -14.96 -1.69 -32.92
N GLY A 313 -15.02 -1.13 -34.14
CA GLY A 313 -15.26 0.28 -34.38
C GLY A 313 -14.03 1.19 -34.24
N GLU A 314 -14.28 2.50 -34.19
CA GLU A 314 -13.21 3.49 -34.11
C GLU A 314 -12.52 3.47 -32.74
N ALA A 315 -11.20 3.58 -32.76
CA ALA A 315 -10.39 3.53 -31.56
C ALA A 315 -10.70 4.71 -30.63
N THR A 316 -10.98 4.43 -29.36
CA THR A 316 -11.43 5.43 -28.40
C THR A 316 -10.24 6.00 -27.61
N ASN A 317 -10.31 7.28 -27.27
CA ASN A 317 -9.29 7.89 -26.43
C ASN A 317 -9.55 7.48 -24.97
N GLN A 318 -8.71 6.60 -24.44
CA GLN A 318 -8.82 6.12 -23.06
C GLN A 318 -7.62 6.56 -22.25
N SER A 319 -7.90 7.25 -21.14
CA SER A 319 -6.87 7.85 -20.29
C SER A 319 -5.89 6.81 -19.73
N THR A 320 -6.31 5.55 -19.58
CA THR A 320 -5.47 4.48 -19.01
C THR A 320 -5.71 3.14 -19.69
N HIS A 321 -4.69 2.29 -19.65
CA HIS A 321 -4.78 0.86 -19.97
C HIS A 321 -5.95 0.16 -19.26
N ALA A 322 -6.17 0.47 -17.98
CA ALA A 322 -7.28 -0.11 -17.20
C ALA A 322 -8.67 0.30 -17.73
N ALA A 323 -8.83 1.54 -18.18
CA ALA A 323 -10.07 2.00 -18.80
C ALA A 323 -10.33 1.29 -20.13
N CYS A 324 -9.27 1.10 -20.95
CA CYS A 324 -9.36 0.33 -22.20
C CYS A 324 -9.76 -1.14 -21.94
N ARG A 325 -9.16 -1.77 -20.92
CA ARG A 325 -9.53 -3.11 -20.46
C ARG A 325 -11.01 -3.20 -20.05
N ILE A 326 -11.47 -2.25 -19.24
CA ILE A 326 -12.88 -2.21 -18.80
C ILE A 326 -13.82 -2.04 -20.00
N GLN A 327 -13.43 -1.24 -20.99
CA GLN A 327 -14.23 -1.07 -22.20
C GLN A 327 -14.33 -2.38 -22.99
N CYS A 328 -13.23 -3.11 -23.17
CA CYS A 328 -13.27 -4.44 -23.77
C CYS A 328 -14.13 -5.41 -22.95
N PHE A 329 -14.05 -5.33 -21.61
CA PHE A 329 -14.87 -6.19 -20.76
C PHE A 329 -16.38 -5.89 -20.86
N LYS A 330 -16.76 -4.65 -21.16
CA LYS A 330 -18.16 -4.26 -21.36
C LYS A 330 -18.70 -4.64 -22.73
N GLU A 331 -17.82 -4.79 -23.72
CA GLU A 331 -18.18 -5.12 -25.09
C GLU A 331 -18.23 -6.64 -25.27
N GLU A 332 -19.42 -7.22 -25.43
CA GLU A 332 -19.59 -8.68 -25.51
C GLU A 332 -18.79 -9.29 -26.66
N GLN A 333 -18.63 -8.54 -27.76
CA GLN A 333 -17.92 -9.00 -28.95
C GLN A 333 -16.38 -8.88 -28.82
N CYS A 334 -15.88 -8.20 -27.79
CA CYS A 334 -14.45 -7.96 -27.63
C CYS A 334 -13.71 -9.21 -27.16
N LYS A 335 -12.76 -9.70 -27.94
CA LYS A 335 -11.89 -10.84 -27.59
C LYS A 335 -10.52 -10.41 -27.10
N ALA A 336 -10.05 -9.23 -27.51
CA ALA A 336 -8.80 -8.64 -27.03
C ALA A 336 -8.84 -7.12 -27.13
N PHE A 337 -7.89 -6.46 -26.48
CA PHE A 337 -7.67 -5.03 -26.65
C PHE A 337 -6.20 -4.68 -26.76
N SER A 338 -5.91 -3.51 -27.33
CA SER A 338 -4.57 -2.92 -27.37
C SER A 338 -4.67 -1.46 -26.98
N TRP A 339 -3.87 -1.03 -26.01
CA TRP A 339 -3.81 0.35 -25.54
C TRP A 339 -2.42 0.93 -25.77
N ASN A 340 -2.37 2.08 -26.45
CA ASN A 340 -1.11 2.76 -26.74
C ASN A 340 -0.80 3.81 -25.66
N ARG A 341 0.32 3.66 -24.98
CA ARG A 341 0.82 4.54 -23.90
C ARG A 341 1.06 5.98 -24.34
N LYS A 342 1.49 6.19 -25.59
CA LYS A 342 1.83 7.51 -26.14
C LYS A 342 0.60 8.25 -26.62
N THR A 343 -0.21 7.57 -27.43
CA THR A 343 -1.37 8.21 -28.07
C THR A 343 -2.63 8.14 -27.20
N ARG A 344 -2.62 7.32 -26.14
CA ARG A 344 -3.78 7.03 -25.27
C ARG A 344 -4.96 6.39 -26.01
N ILE A 345 -4.68 5.84 -27.18
CA ILE A 345 -5.68 5.19 -28.03
C ILE A 345 -5.93 3.76 -27.52
N CYS A 346 -7.20 3.42 -27.38
CA CYS A 346 -7.70 2.09 -27.07
C CYS A 346 -8.33 1.48 -28.32
N SER A 347 -7.81 0.33 -28.74
CA SER A 347 -8.33 -0.48 -29.84
C SER A 347 -8.94 -1.75 -29.27
N LEU A 348 -10.24 -1.95 -29.47
CA LEU A 348 -10.96 -3.17 -29.09
C LEU A 348 -11.00 -4.11 -30.28
N LYS A 349 -10.79 -5.42 -30.07
CA LYS A 349 -10.64 -6.40 -31.14
C LYS A 349 -11.72 -7.48 -31.05
N SER A 350 -12.42 -7.75 -32.15
CA SER A 350 -13.41 -8.84 -32.27
C SER A 350 -12.79 -10.20 -32.64
N SER A 351 -11.59 -10.19 -33.20
CA SER A 351 -10.77 -11.36 -33.51
C SER A 351 -9.29 -11.08 -33.22
N ILE A 352 -8.50 -12.16 -33.10
CA ILE A 352 -7.05 -12.08 -33.00
C ILE A 352 -6.51 -12.96 -34.12
N ASP A 353 -5.87 -12.35 -35.11
CA ASP A 353 -5.63 -13.03 -36.39
C ASP A 353 -4.26 -13.76 -36.42
N SER A 354 -3.39 -13.55 -35.41
CA SER A 354 -2.12 -14.29 -35.22
C SER A 354 -1.45 -13.98 -33.86
N ALA A 355 -0.33 -14.66 -33.56
CA ALA A 355 0.54 -14.32 -32.42
C ALA A 355 1.06 -12.89 -32.64
N GLY A 356 0.52 -11.93 -31.88
CA GLY A 356 0.71 -10.50 -32.15
C GLY A 356 2.15 -9.98 -32.20
N GLU A 357 2.29 -8.67 -32.32
CA GLU A 357 3.59 -8.04 -32.58
C GLU A 357 4.10 -7.28 -31.35
N TYR A 358 5.42 -7.21 -31.21
CA TYR A 358 6.05 -6.39 -30.18
C TYR A 358 5.93 -4.91 -30.53
N ASP A 359 5.32 -4.11 -29.65
CA ASP A 359 5.36 -2.65 -29.69
C ASP A 359 5.69 -2.13 -28.29
N PRO A 360 6.84 -1.45 -28.08
CA PRO A 360 7.24 -0.93 -26.77
C PRO A 360 6.29 0.13 -26.19
N ASN A 361 5.35 0.64 -26.98
CA ASN A 361 4.37 1.65 -26.58
C ASN A 361 2.98 1.04 -26.33
N ALA A 362 2.80 -0.27 -26.43
CA ALA A 362 1.49 -0.89 -26.32
C ALA A 362 1.37 -1.86 -25.14
N ASP A 363 0.18 -1.87 -24.54
CA ASP A 363 -0.24 -2.88 -23.58
C ASP A 363 -1.50 -3.57 -24.08
N SER A 364 -1.51 -4.89 -24.07
CA SER A 364 -2.61 -5.69 -24.61
C SER A 364 -3.06 -6.79 -23.65
N GLY A 365 -4.33 -7.15 -23.76
CA GLY A 365 -4.92 -8.27 -23.04
C GLY A 365 -5.90 -9.05 -23.92
N GLN A 366 -6.01 -10.36 -23.67
CA GLN A 366 -6.90 -11.28 -24.39
C GLN A 366 -7.84 -11.97 -23.39
N ARG A 367 -9.14 -12.02 -23.71
CA ARG A 367 -10.14 -12.88 -23.05
C ARG A 367 -9.76 -14.35 -23.28
N GLY A 368 -9.42 -15.04 -22.21
CA GLY A 368 -9.09 -16.47 -22.22
C GLY A 368 -10.31 -17.27 -22.65
N GLY A 369 -10.13 -18.10 -23.68
CA GLY A 369 -11.05 -19.21 -23.91
C GLY A 369 -10.76 -20.30 -22.89
N LYS A 370 -11.78 -21.04 -22.47
CA LYS A 370 -11.61 -22.31 -21.76
C LYS A 370 -10.55 -23.13 -22.50
N ARG A 371 -9.51 -23.56 -21.78
CA ARG A 371 -8.72 -24.71 -22.23
C ARG A 371 -9.68 -25.90 -22.18
N GLU A 372 -9.98 -26.47 -23.34
CA GLU A 372 -10.60 -27.81 -23.41
C GLU A 372 -9.72 -28.85 -22.70
#